data_AF-A0A7S0WIR6-F1
#
_entry.id   AF-A0A7S0WIR6-F1
#
_cell.length_a   1.000
_cell.length_b   1.000
_cell.length_c   1.000
_cell.angle_alpha   90.00
_cell.angle_beta   90.00
_cell.angle_gamma   90.00
#
_symmetry.space_group_name_H-M   'P 1'
#
loop_
_entity.id
_entity.type
_entity.pdbx_description
1 polymer ?
#
loop_
_entity_poly.entity_id
_entity_poly.type
_entity_poly.pdbx_seq_one_letter_code
_entity_poly.pdbx_strand_id
1 'polypeptide(L)'
;PPRGPRHFRLPPAWTSASAPTRTALYRQWIYLTQVQQALCYETALGKWKRGRTDPEALTMGVLYWQLNDIWPGYSWSSVNYGGAWKPLHHVVARAFAPVTALPEQRDGWLLVHASSTVNVRAAISLSIRMVPLWAVPERCGSHIDTAALTLEPLASQVAWQMRVTDLMQRAGCSPQQCFAVL
;
A
#
# COMPACT_ATOMS: atom_id res chain seq x y z
N PRO A 1 16.60 -5.82 -41.48
CA PRO A 1 16.64 -7.10 -40.73
C PRO A 1 15.23 -7.55 -40.28
N PRO A 2 14.86 -8.83 -40.45
CA PRO A 2 13.62 -9.35 -39.89
C PRO A 2 13.65 -9.23 -38.37
N ARG A 3 12.59 -8.68 -37.77
CA ARG A 3 12.51 -8.53 -36.31
C ARG A 3 12.34 -9.92 -35.71
N GLY A 4 13.29 -10.34 -34.89
CA GLY A 4 13.18 -11.57 -34.11
C GLY A 4 11.91 -11.60 -33.24
N PRO A 5 11.52 -12.79 -32.74
CA PRO A 5 10.36 -12.90 -31.86
C PRO A 5 10.53 -11.98 -30.65
N ARG A 6 9.48 -11.23 -30.32
CA ARG A 6 9.49 -10.36 -29.15
C ARG A 6 9.61 -11.20 -27.88
N HIS A 7 10.45 -10.76 -26.95
CA HIS A 7 10.57 -11.38 -25.62
C HIS A 7 9.28 -11.31 -24.78
N PHE A 8 8.32 -10.47 -25.19
CA PHE A 8 7.04 -10.32 -24.52
C PHE A 8 5.90 -10.16 -25.52
N ARG A 9 4.71 -10.61 -25.12
CA ARG A 9 3.48 -10.46 -25.89
C ARG A 9 2.86 -9.10 -25.61
N LEU A 10 2.50 -8.38 -26.67
CA LEU A 10 1.75 -7.15 -26.55
C LEU A 10 0.24 -7.47 -26.48
N PRO A 11 -0.56 -6.65 -25.80
CA PRO A 11 -2.01 -6.80 -25.81
C PRO A 11 -2.55 -6.82 -27.24
N PRO A 12 -3.61 -7.59 -27.55
CA PRO A 12 -4.21 -7.62 -28.90
C PRO A 12 -4.62 -6.23 -29.41
N ALA A 13 -5.12 -5.38 -28.50
CA ALA A 13 -5.46 -3.99 -28.79
C ALA A 13 -4.26 -3.14 -29.28
N TRP A 14 -3.02 -3.55 -29.01
CA TRP A 14 -1.83 -2.81 -29.43
C TRP A 14 -1.57 -2.93 -30.94
N THR A 15 -1.81 -4.10 -31.54
CA THR A 15 -1.43 -4.37 -32.93
C THR A 15 -2.34 -3.67 -33.93
N SER A 16 -3.61 -3.43 -33.58
CA SER A 16 -4.59 -2.72 -34.42
C SER A 16 -4.73 -1.23 -34.08
N ALA A 17 -4.07 -0.75 -33.03
CA ALA A 17 -4.21 0.63 -32.56
C ALA A 17 -3.43 1.66 -33.40
N SER A 18 -4.07 2.82 -33.60
CA SER A 18 -3.43 4.01 -34.15
C SER A 18 -2.24 4.47 -33.28
N ALA A 19 -1.34 5.29 -33.83
CA ALA A 19 -0.18 5.79 -33.07
C ALA A 19 -0.56 6.59 -31.80
N PRO A 20 -1.58 7.48 -31.82
CA PRO A 20 -2.06 8.14 -30.61
C PRO A 20 -2.57 7.15 -29.56
N THR A 21 -3.38 6.16 -29.97
CA THR A 21 -3.92 5.15 -29.06
C THR A 21 -2.82 4.29 -28.43
N ARG A 22 -1.79 3.89 -29.21
CA ARG A 22 -0.62 3.17 -28.68
C ARG A 22 0.15 3.98 -27.64
N THR A 23 0.27 5.28 -27.85
CA THR A 23 0.94 6.18 -26.88
C THR A 23 0.14 6.27 -25.58
N ALA A 24 -1.19 6.37 -25.65
CA ALA A 24 -2.06 6.37 -24.47
C ALA A 24 -1.96 5.03 -23.70
N LEU A 25 -2.04 3.90 -24.41
CA LEU A 25 -1.89 2.56 -23.82
C LEU A 25 -0.51 2.39 -23.16
N TYR A 26 0.55 2.90 -23.77
CA TYR A 26 1.90 2.87 -23.20
C TYR A 26 1.98 3.64 -21.88
N ARG A 27 1.42 4.86 -21.83
CA ARG A 27 1.38 5.68 -20.60
C ARG A 27 0.57 5.01 -19.49
N GLN A 28 -0.58 4.42 -19.83
CA GLN A 28 -1.40 3.66 -18.89
C GLN A 28 -0.65 2.45 -18.33
N TRP A 29 0.07 1.71 -19.19
CA TRP A 29 0.89 0.58 -18.75
C TRP A 29 1.97 1.01 -17.76
N ILE A 30 2.71 2.08 -18.04
CA ILE A 30 3.73 2.62 -17.12
C ILE A 30 3.10 3.02 -15.78
N TYR A 31 1.93 3.67 -15.81
CA TYR A 31 1.23 4.05 -14.58
C TYR A 31 0.84 2.81 -13.76
N LEU A 32 0.23 1.81 -14.40
CA LEU A 32 -0.21 0.59 -13.73
C LEU A 32 0.95 -0.20 -13.13
N THR A 33 2.09 -0.30 -13.81
CA THR A 33 3.27 -0.98 -13.25
C THR A 33 3.84 -0.24 -12.04
N GLN A 34 3.83 1.10 -12.03
CA GLN A 34 4.25 1.88 -10.87
C GLN A 34 3.27 1.79 -9.69
N VAL A 35 1.96 1.74 -9.95
CA VAL A 35 0.94 1.48 -8.91
C VAL A 35 1.12 0.08 -8.33
N GLN A 36 1.31 -0.93 -9.17
CA GLN A 36 1.59 -2.29 -8.72
C GLN A 36 2.86 -2.35 -7.87
N GLN A 37 3.96 -1.71 -8.33
CA GLN A 37 5.21 -1.62 -7.57
C GLN A 37 4.96 -0.98 -6.19
N ALA A 38 4.22 0.13 -6.14
CA ALA A 38 3.92 0.83 -4.90
C ALA A 38 3.12 -0.06 -3.92
N LEU A 39 2.06 -0.73 -4.39
CA LEU A 39 1.23 -1.63 -3.55
C LEU A 39 1.99 -2.86 -3.06
N CYS A 40 2.86 -3.45 -3.90
CA CYS A 40 3.70 -4.57 -3.50
C CYS A 40 4.64 -4.18 -2.35
N TYR A 41 5.30 -3.03 -2.45
CA TYR A 41 6.19 -2.56 -1.38
C TYR A 41 5.40 -2.12 -0.16
N GLU A 42 4.25 -1.44 -0.29
CA GLU A 42 3.39 -1.10 0.85
C GLU A 42 3.05 -2.34 1.69
N THR A 43 2.66 -3.41 1.01
CA THR A 43 2.32 -4.70 1.64
C THR A 43 3.55 -5.30 2.35
N ALA A 44 4.69 -5.33 1.68
CA ALA A 44 5.91 -5.95 2.21
C ALA A 44 6.50 -5.15 3.38
N LEU A 45 6.63 -3.82 3.22
CA LEU A 45 7.06 -2.89 4.27
C LEU A 45 6.14 -2.99 5.48
N GLY A 46 4.82 -3.05 5.28
CA GLY A 46 3.86 -3.24 6.34
C GLY A 46 4.10 -4.53 7.11
N LYS A 47 4.22 -5.68 6.42
CA LYS A 47 4.51 -6.97 7.05
C LYS A 47 5.78 -6.93 7.91
N TRP A 48 6.90 -6.48 7.34
CA TRP A 48 8.18 -6.46 8.05
C TRP A 48 8.18 -5.50 9.24
N LYS A 49 7.53 -4.34 9.10
CA LYS A 49 7.43 -3.37 10.20
C LYS A 49 6.55 -3.89 11.35
N ARG A 50 5.47 -4.63 11.02
CA ARG A 50 4.66 -5.33 12.04
C ARG A 50 5.42 -6.43 12.75
N GLY A 51 6.29 -7.14 12.03
CA GLY A 51 7.11 -8.25 12.53
C GLY A 51 8.25 -7.85 13.48
N ARG A 52 8.38 -6.57 13.85
CA ARG A 52 9.43 -6.08 14.75
C ARG A 52 9.38 -6.71 16.15
N THR A 53 8.18 -6.88 16.68
CA THR A 53 7.89 -7.45 18.01
C THR A 53 7.30 -8.85 17.94
N ASP A 54 7.23 -9.42 16.74
CA ASP A 54 6.89 -10.82 16.54
C ASP A 54 8.05 -11.69 17.06
N PRO A 55 7.83 -12.57 18.06
CA PRO A 55 8.88 -13.42 18.63
C PRO A 55 9.56 -14.33 17.61
N GLU A 56 8.89 -14.70 16.52
CA GLU A 56 9.44 -15.59 15.49
C GLU A 56 10.29 -14.83 14.45
N ALA A 57 10.00 -13.54 14.24
CA ALA A 57 10.64 -12.74 13.18
C ALA A 57 11.65 -11.72 13.71
N LEU A 58 11.29 -10.99 14.78
CA LEU A 58 12.10 -9.91 15.39
C LEU A 58 12.73 -8.97 14.34
N THR A 59 11.93 -8.50 13.39
CA THR A 59 12.43 -7.72 12.24
C THR A 59 12.87 -6.31 12.65
N MET A 60 14.18 -6.07 12.65
CA MET A 60 14.77 -4.81 13.16
C MET A 60 15.16 -3.79 12.10
N GLY A 61 14.99 -4.10 10.81
CA GLY A 61 15.33 -3.18 9.73
C GLY A 61 14.77 -3.62 8.39
N VAL A 62 14.51 -2.64 7.51
CA VAL A 62 13.99 -2.87 6.16
C VAL A 62 14.72 -1.94 5.19
N LEU A 63 15.53 -2.53 4.32
CA LEU A 63 16.19 -1.84 3.21
C LEU A 63 15.57 -2.33 1.91
N TYR A 64 14.92 -1.44 1.18
CA TYR A 64 14.23 -1.80 -0.05
C TYR A 64 15.16 -1.59 -1.25
N TRP A 65 15.17 -2.54 -2.19
CA TRP A 65 15.92 -2.41 -3.43
C TRP A 65 15.02 -1.73 -4.48
N GLN A 66 15.36 -0.60 -5.10
CA GLN A 66 16.51 0.28 -4.87
C GLN A 66 16.04 1.73 -4.71
N LEU A 67 16.92 2.64 -4.30
CA LEU A 67 16.55 4.05 -4.12
C LEU A 67 16.39 4.78 -5.47
N ASN A 68 17.48 4.92 -6.23
CA ASN A 68 17.55 5.78 -7.42
C ASN A 68 17.97 5.05 -8.69
N ASP A 69 17.68 5.67 -9.84
CA ASP A 69 18.19 5.27 -11.14
C ASP A 69 19.43 6.06 -11.56
N ILE A 70 20.34 5.39 -12.26
CA ILE A 70 21.54 6.00 -12.86
C ILE A 70 21.33 6.46 -14.31
N TRP A 71 20.23 6.04 -14.94
CA TRP A 71 19.86 6.35 -16.32
C TRP A 71 18.34 6.20 -16.54
N PRO A 72 17.75 6.78 -17.60
CA PRO A 72 16.34 6.56 -17.92
C PRO A 72 16.10 5.09 -18.31
N GLY A 73 15.29 4.37 -17.53
CA GLY A 73 15.01 2.96 -17.79
C GLY A 73 14.01 2.35 -16.83
N TYR A 74 13.77 1.05 -17.00
CA TYR A 74 12.96 0.26 -16.07
C TYR A 74 13.87 -0.32 -14.98
N SER A 75 13.44 -0.21 -13.72
CA SER A 75 14.21 -0.66 -12.56
C SER A 75 13.30 -0.80 -11.35
N TRP A 76 13.88 -1.24 -10.23
CA TRP A 76 13.24 -1.28 -8.91
C TRP A 76 13.31 0.06 -8.16
N SER A 77 13.82 1.13 -8.78
CA SER A 77 14.00 2.41 -8.09
C SER A 77 12.66 3.00 -7.65
N SER A 78 12.69 3.82 -6.60
CA SER A 78 11.58 4.72 -6.25
C SER A 78 11.82 6.15 -6.75
N VAL A 79 13.06 6.51 -7.09
CA VAL A 79 13.47 7.81 -7.63
C VAL A 79 14.02 7.63 -9.05
N ASN A 80 13.37 8.27 -10.03
CA ASN A 80 13.81 8.25 -11.42
C ASN A 80 15.16 8.94 -11.61
N TYR A 81 15.79 8.68 -12.76
CA TYR A 81 16.89 9.49 -13.25
C TYR A 81 16.44 10.95 -13.37
N GLY A 82 17.23 11.88 -12.83
CA GLY A 82 16.85 13.29 -12.71
C GLY A 82 16.08 13.64 -11.42
N GLY A 83 15.86 12.69 -10.51
CA GLY A 83 15.37 12.95 -9.15
C GLY A 83 13.85 12.94 -8.97
N ALA A 84 13.08 12.72 -10.03
CA ALA A 84 11.62 12.68 -9.93
C ALA A 84 11.12 11.46 -9.14
N TRP A 85 10.21 11.67 -8.19
CA TRP A 85 9.64 10.60 -7.39
C TRP A 85 8.64 9.75 -8.19
N LYS A 86 8.76 8.42 -8.08
CA LYS A 86 7.70 7.48 -8.47
C LYS A 86 6.66 7.37 -7.35
N PRO A 87 5.44 6.88 -7.62
CA PRO A 87 4.44 6.57 -6.59
C PRO A 87 4.98 5.75 -5.42
N LEU A 88 5.91 4.83 -5.68
CA LEU A 88 6.60 4.05 -4.65
C LEU A 88 7.28 4.94 -3.59
N HIS A 89 7.92 6.05 -3.96
CA HIS A 89 8.64 6.88 -2.99
C HIS A 89 7.68 7.54 -1.98
N HIS A 90 6.48 7.90 -2.43
CA HIS A 90 5.42 8.40 -1.54
C HIS A 90 4.89 7.33 -0.59
N VAL A 91 4.75 6.08 -1.06
CA VAL A 91 4.40 4.93 -0.22
C VAL A 91 5.46 4.68 0.84
N VAL A 92 6.74 4.64 0.45
CA VAL A 92 7.87 4.44 1.36
C VAL A 92 7.90 5.52 2.44
N ALA A 93 7.71 6.79 2.06
CA ALA A 93 7.67 7.89 3.02
C ALA A 93 6.58 7.72 4.08
N ARG A 94 5.37 7.29 3.69
CA ARG A 94 4.29 6.98 4.65
C ARG A 94 4.60 5.75 5.49
N ALA A 95 5.09 4.68 4.87
CA ALA A 95 5.42 3.43 5.55
C ALA A 95 6.54 3.61 6.60
N PHE A 96 7.45 4.56 6.39
CA PHE A 96 8.54 4.88 7.32
C PHE A 96 8.23 6.02 8.29
N ALA A 97 6.96 6.47 8.37
CA ALA A 97 6.55 7.40 9.41
C ALA A 97 6.84 6.83 10.82
N PRO A 98 7.15 7.68 11.83
CA PRO A 98 7.53 7.21 13.16
C PRO A 98 6.45 6.40 13.89
N VAL A 99 5.18 6.71 13.62
CA VAL A 99 4.02 5.96 14.07
C VAL A 99 3.16 5.65 12.85
N THR A 100 2.69 4.42 12.70
CA THR A 100 1.91 4.01 11.52
C THR A 100 0.90 2.92 11.84
N ALA A 101 -0.30 3.03 11.26
CA ALA A 101 -1.29 1.97 11.22
C ALA A 101 -0.99 1.03 10.04
N LEU A 102 -0.96 -0.27 10.31
CA LEU A 102 -0.53 -1.31 9.36
C LEU A 102 -1.61 -2.41 9.32
N PRO A 103 -2.50 -2.41 8.31
CA PRO A 103 -3.52 -3.43 8.19
C PRO A 103 -2.95 -4.78 7.73
N GLU A 104 -3.60 -5.83 8.21
CA GLU A 104 -3.37 -7.22 7.82
C GLU A 104 -4.70 -7.95 7.76
N GLN A 105 -4.97 -8.64 6.66
CA GLN A 105 -6.07 -9.58 6.60
C GLN A 105 -5.53 -11.00 6.79
N ARG A 106 -5.99 -11.70 7.83
CA ARG A 106 -5.55 -13.06 8.17
C ARG A 106 -6.73 -13.90 8.64
N ASP A 107 -6.94 -15.06 8.04
CA ASP A 107 -7.97 -16.03 8.45
C ASP A 107 -9.39 -15.45 8.60
N GLY A 108 -9.77 -14.51 7.72
CA GLY A 108 -11.08 -13.83 7.76
C GLY A 108 -11.16 -12.68 8.77
N TRP A 109 -10.09 -12.37 9.48
CA TRP A 109 -9.95 -11.20 10.34
C TRP A 109 -9.24 -10.07 9.63
N LEU A 110 -9.65 -8.83 9.91
CA LEU A 110 -8.87 -7.64 9.67
C LEU A 110 -8.21 -7.23 11.00
N LEU A 111 -6.90 -7.29 11.04
CA LEU A 111 -6.08 -6.82 12.15
C LEU A 111 -5.44 -5.50 11.74
N VAL A 112 -5.52 -4.49 12.61
CA VAL A 112 -4.81 -3.24 12.42
C VAL A 112 -3.74 -3.14 13.50
N HIS A 113 -2.49 -3.24 13.07
CA HIS A 113 -1.36 -3.06 13.96
C HIS A 113 -1.00 -1.58 14.01
N ALA A 114 -0.62 -1.10 15.20
CA ALA A 114 0.02 0.18 15.35
C ALA A 114 1.50 -0.05 15.69
N SER A 115 2.38 0.53 14.87
CA SER A 115 3.83 0.37 15.01
C SER A 115 4.49 1.71 15.29
N SER A 116 5.43 1.71 16.25
CA SER A 116 6.22 2.83 16.69
C SER A 116 7.71 2.57 16.43
N THR A 117 8.40 3.56 15.86
CA THR A 117 9.86 3.63 15.80
C THR A 117 10.44 4.72 16.71
N VAL A 118 9.59 5.36 17.54
CA VAL A 118 10.05 6.29 18.57
C VAL A 118 10.47 5.54 19.83
N ASN A 119 11.50 6.06 20.52
CA ASN A 119 12.04 5.46 21.75
C ASN A 119 11.34 5.96 23.03
N VAL A 120 10.07 6.36 22.91
CA VAL A 120 9.23 6.80 24.03
C VAL A 120 7.84 6.21 23.87
N ARG A 121 7.11 6.08 24.98
CA ARG A 121 5.70 5.70 24.94
C ARG A 121 4.88 6.79 24.27
N ALA A 122 3.90 6.40 23.46
CA ALA A 122 3.02 7.33 22.78
C ALA A 122 1.56 6.92 22.99
N ALA A 123 0.74 7.85 23.49
CA ALA A 123 -0.71 7.69 23.49
C ALA A 123 -1.24 8.05 22.10
N ILE A 124 -2.00 7.13 21.49
CA ILE A 124 -2.56 7.31 20.15
C ILE A 124 -4.04 6.98 20.11
N SER A 125 -4.72 7.56 19.12
CA SER A 125 -6.07 7.19 18.73
C SER A 125 -6.04 6.69 17.30
N LEU A 126 -6.56 5.48 17.08
CA LEU A 126 -6.76 4.88 15.78
C LEU A 126 -8.23 5.06 15.38
N SER A 127 -8.48 5.53 14.17
CA SER A 127 -9.83 5.64 13.61
C SER A 127 -9.95 4.80 12.34
N ILE A 128 -10.81 3.78 12.36
CA ILE A 128 -11.12 2.98 11.17
C ILE A 128 -12.42 3.50 10.57
N ARG A 129 -12.38 3.94 9.32
CA ARG A 129 -13.55 4.40 8.57
C ARG A 129 -13.78 3.53 7.35
N MET A 130 -15.00 3.03 7.22
CA MET A 130 -15.46 2.33 6.02
C MET A 130 -16.09 3.33 5.05
N VAL A 131 -15.55 3.41 3.83
CA VAL A 131 -15.96 4.40 2.82
C VAL A 131 -16.43 3.67 1.56
N PRO A 132 -17.66 3.90 1.07
CA PRO A 132 -18.09 3.35 -0.20
C PRO A 132 -17.37 4.02 -1.38
N LEU A 133 -17.15 3.29 -2.47
CA LEU A 133 -16.45 3.78 -3.67
C LEU A 133 -17.17 4.96 -4.34
N TRP A 134 -18.47 5.11 -4.12
CA TRP A 134 -19.29 6.22 -4.61
C TRP A 134 -19.49 7.33 -3.56
N ALA A 135 -18.76 7.29 -2.43
CA ALA A 135 -18.87 8.34 -1.43
C ALA A 135 -18.43 9.68 -2.00
N VAL A 136 -19.24 10.71 -1.77
CA VAL A 136 -18.86 12.11 -1.93
C VAL A 136 -18.41 12.67 -0.57
N PRO A 137 -17.59 13.74 -0.53
CA PRO A 137 -17.04 14.30 0.71
C PRO A 137 -18.07 14.56 1.84
N GLU A 138 -19.31 14.90 1.47
CA GLU A 138 -20.43 15.19 2.38
C GLU A 138 -21.08 13.93 2.99
N ARG A 139 -20.77 12.73 2.47
CA ARG A 139 -21.28 11.42 2.94
C ARG A 139 -20.12 10.46 3.20
N CYS A 140 -19.02 10.96 3.77
CA CYS A 140 -17.84 10.16 4.04
C CYS A 140 -18.02 9.25 5.26
N GLY A 141 -18.56 8.06 5.01
CA GLY A 141 -18.44 6.87 5.85
C GLY A 141 -19.75 6.46 6.53
N SER A 142 -20.11 5.19 6.38
CA SER A 142 -21.26 4.59 7.06
C SER A 142 -20.92 4.11 8.48
N HIS A 143 -19.64 3.79 8.74
CA HIS A 143 -19.18 3.26 10.01
C HIS A 143 -17.78 3.78 10.36
N ILE A 144 -17.63 4.27 11.59
CA ILE A 144 -16.35 4.69 12.18
C ILE A 144 -16.19 3.91 13.49
N ASP A 145 -15.06 3.22 13.63
CA ASP A 145 -14.63 2.62 14.89
C ASP A 145 -13.36 3.32 15.38
N THR A 146 -13.21 3.44 16.70
CA THR A 146 -12.08 4.14 17.31
C THR A 146 -11.47 3.32 18.44
N ALA A 147 -10.15 3.20 18.44
CA ALA A 147 -9.41 2.57 19.51
C ALA A 147 -8.38 3.55 20.09
N ALA A 148 -8.38 3.72 21.41
CA ALA A 148 -7.33 4.43 22.12
C ALA A 148 -6.36 3.42 22.72
N LEU A 149 -5.05 3.61 22.50
CA LEU A 149 -4.03 2.75 23.07
C LEU A 149 -2.76 3.52 23.40
N THR A 150 -1.97 2.96 24.31
CA THR A 150 -0.58 3.39 24.53
C THR A 150 0.34 2.44 23.78
N LEU A 151 1.15 2.99 22.89
CA LEU A 151 2.20 2.26 22.17
C LEU A 151 3.46 2.22 23.02
N GLU A 152 4.03 1.02 23.13
CA GLU A 152 5.36 0.84 23.71
C GLU A 152 6.47 1.37 22.78
N PRO A 153 7.61 1.80 23.33
CA PRO A 153 8.75 2.27 22.54
C PRO A 153 9.22 1.19 21.57
N LEU A 154 9.53 1.57 20.33
CA LEU A 154 10.14 0.68 19.35
C LEU A 154 9.36 -0.64 19.15
N ALA A 155 8.04 -0.60 19.27
CA ALA A 155 7.19 -1.79 19.28
C ALA A 155 6.13 -1.77 18.18
N SER A 156 5.58 -2.95 17.90
CA SER A 156 4.37 -3.13 17.10
C SER A 156 3.37 -3.97 17.89
N GLN A 157 2.11 -3.58 17.88
CA GLN A 157 1.05 -4.33 18.57
C GLN A 157 -0.26 -4.24 17.80
N VAL A 158 -1.11 -5.25 17.95
CA VAL A 158 -2.48 -5.20 17.42
C VAL A 158 -3.24 -4.13 18.20
N ALA A 159 -3.65 -3.07 17.51
CA ALA A 159 -4.43 -1.97 18.08
C ALA A 159 -5.93 -2.19 17.95
N TRP A 160 -6.35 -2.92 16.91
CA TRP A 160 -7.75 -3.21 16.64
C TRP A 160 -7.88 -4.49 15.80
N GLN A 161 -8.97 -5.23 15.98
CA GLN A 161 -9.29 -6.38 15.15
C GLN A 161 -10.80 -6.63 15.06
N MET A 162 -11.25 -7.11 13.90
CA MET A 162 -12.64 -7.55 13.69
C MET A 162 -12.70 -8.58 12.57
N ARG A 163 -13.69 -9.49 12.60
CA ARG A 163 -13.98 -10.34 11.43
C ARG A 163 -14.42 -9.46 10.27
N VAL A 164 -13.91 -9.76 9.07
CA VAL A 164 -14.28 -9.02 7.86
C VAL A 164 -15.78 -9.11 7.59
N THR A 165 -16.41 -10.25 7.87
CA THR A 165 -17.88 -10.42 7.75
C THR A 165 -18.64 -9.42 8.60
N ASP A 166 -18.22 -9.27 9.86
CA ASP A 166 -18.91 -8.43 10.84
C ASP A 166 -18.68 -6.95 10.51
N LEU A 167 -17.46 -6.61 10.06
CA LEU A 167 -17.13 -5.28 9.58
C LEU A 167 -17.98 -4.88 8.36
N MET A 168 -18.11 -5.78 7.38
CA MET A 168 -18.94 -5.53 6.19
C MET A 168 -20.42 -5.38 6.55
N GLN A 169 -20.95 -6.22 7.44
CA GLN A 169 -22.32 -6.12 7.93
C GLN A 169 -22.58 -4.78 8.65
N ARG A 170 -21.67 -4.36 9.53
CA ARG A 170 -21.77 -3.07 10.25
C ARG A 170 -21.66 -1.87 9.31
N ALA A 171 -20.78 -1.95 8.31
CA ALA A 171 -20.61 -0.90 7.32
C ALA A 171 -21.76 -0.85 6.29
N GLY A 172 -22.56 -1.92 6.18
CA GLY A 172 -23.64 -2.02 5.20
C GLY A 172 -23.14 -2.06 3.75
N CYS A 173 -21.96 -2.65 3.49
CA CYS A 173 -21.41 -2.74 2.13
C CYS A 173 -20.65 -4.03 1.86
N SER A 174 -20.44 -4.34 0.57
CA SER A 174 -19.66 -5.49 0.12
C SER A 174 -18.17 -5.16 -0.09
N PRO A 175 -17.27 -6.17 -0.13
CA PRO A 175 -15.85 -5.96 -0.37
C PRO A 175 -15.51 -5.26 -1.70
N GLN A 176 -16.38 -5.34 -2.72
CA GLN A 176 -16.18 -4.68 -4.01
C GLN A 176 -16.73 -3.25 -4.04
N GLN A 177 -17.45 -2.84 -2.99
CA GLN A 177 -18.17 -1.57 -2.94
C GLN A 177 -17.53 -0.57 -1.98
N CYS A 178 -16.64 -1.01 -1.10
CA CYS A 178 -16.07 -0.22 -0.01
C CYS A 178 -14.57 -0.43 0.13
N PHE A 179 -13.91 0.55 0.76
CA PHE A 179 -12.55 0.43 1.24
C PHE A 179 -12.44 0.98 2.67
N ALA A 180 -11.43 0.51 3.40
CA ALA A 180 -11.12 0.98 4.75
C ALA A 180 -10.08 2.11 4.69
N VAL A 181 -10.28 3.13 5.53
CA VAL A 181 -9.33 4.22 5.79
C VAL A 181 -8.95 4.15 7.27
N LEU A 182 -7.65 4.22 7.56
CA LEU A 182 -7.05 3.99 8.88
C LEU A 182 -6.25 5.22 9.34
#